data_AF-A0A850AKG4-F1
#
_entry.id   AF-A0A850AKG4-F1
#
_cell.length_a   1.000
_cell.length_b   1.000
_cell.length_c   1.000
_cell.angle_alpha   90.00
_cell.angle_beta   90.00
_cell.angle_gamma   90.00
#
_symmetry.space_group_name_H-M   'P 1'
#
loop_
_entity.id
_entity.type
_entity.pdbx_description
1 polymer ?
#
loop_
_entity_poly.entity_id
_entity_poly.type
_entity_poly.pdbx_seq_one_letter_code
_entity_poly.pdbx_strand_id
1 'polypeptide(L)'
;MKYMLNGSFSGNPLMRVTLTASLVFLSAFWVTTAALFFSKMNLTPTAVAAYYRGSEANFTPPRTFGAMLEVTHGHLPVMALAALLLTHLYIFTRESERIKIFAILAFFAAAFFGEAAGWLVRFVHPAFAWLKIAAFIALEVSMAYIIRGLFQMLLTRNGQAGPPGQAARREKGQASKTVGT
;
A
#
# COMPACT_ATOMS: atom_id res chain seq x y z
N MET A 1 11.61 -23.67 -13.25
CA MET A 1 12.35 -22.69 -12.41
C MET A 1 12.84 -21.43 -13.16
N LYS A 2 12.60 -21.25 -14.47
CA LYS A 2 13.10 -20.11 -15.26
C LYS A 2 12.44 -18.75 -14.93
N TYR A 3 11.21 -18.76 -14.38
CA TYR A 3 10.46 -17.55 -14.03
C TYR A 3 10.91 -16.90 -12.72
N MET A 4 11.41 -17.69 -11.76
CA MET A 4 11.94 -17.20 -10.49
C MET A 4 13.33 -16.58 -10.61
N LEU A 5 14.11 -17.00 -11.62
CA LEU A 5 15.46 -16.51 -11.86
C LEU A 5 15.51 -15.19 -12.67
N ASN A 6 14.48 -14.89 -13.47
CA ASN A 6 14.49 -13.76 -14.40
C ASN A 6 13.49 -12.63 -14.06
N GLY A 7 12.75 -12.71 -12.94
CA GLY A 7 11.85 -11.63 -12.48
C GLY A 7 10.78 -11.18 -13.49
N SER A 8 10.44 -12.01 -14.49
CA SER A 8 9.52 -11.66 -15.58
C SER A 8 8.06 -11.82 -15.19
N PHE A 9 7.67 -11.24 -14.05
CA PHE A 9 6.28 -11.28 -13.57
C PHE A 9 5.36 -10.40 -14.43
N SER A 10 5.90 -9.32 -15.01
CA SER A 10 5.17 -8.43 -15.92
C SER A 10 5.03 -8.97 -17.35
N GLY A 11 5.70 -10.07 -17.69
CA GLY A 11 5.62 -10.68 -19.03
C GLY A 11 4.39 -11.54 -19.25
N ASN A 12 3.79 -12.09 -18.18
CA ASN A 12 2.63 -12.98 -18.28
C ASN A 12 1.31 -12.17 -18.25
N PRO A 13 0.48 -12.25 -19.31
CA PRO A 13 -0.77 -11.47 -19.39
C PRO A 13 -1.74 -11.79 -18.24
N LEU A 14 -1.84 -13.04 -17.79
CA LEU A 14 -2.72 -13.43 -16.68
C LEU A 14 -2.30 -12.77 -15.37
N MET A 15 -1.00 -12.76 -15.08
CA MET A 15 -0.46 -12.08 -13.90
C MET A 15 -0.67 -10.57 -13.96
N ARG A 16 -0.54 -9.96 -15.15
CA ARG A 16 -0.80 -8.52 -15.29
C ARG A 16 -2.26 -8.19 -15.02
N VAL A 17 -3.19 -9.00 -15.52
CA VAL A 17 -4.63 -8.79 -15.29
C VAL A 17 -4.94 -8.85 -13.80
N THR A 18 -4.47 -9.89 -13.09
CA THR A 18 -4.72 -10.02 -11.65
C THR A 18 -4.08 -8.89 -10.85
N LEU A 19 -2.81 -8.56 -11.12
CA LEU A 19 -2.13 -7.44 -10.45
C LEU A 19 -2.80 -6.09 -10.72
N THR A 20 -3.21 -5.83 -11.96
CA THR A 20 -3.88 -4.57 -12.31
C THR A 20 -5.23 -4.47 -11.62
N ALA A 21 -6.04 -5.54 -11.63
CA ALA A 21 -7.31 -5.58 -10.92
C ALA A 21 -7.12 -5.36 -9.42
N SER A 22 -6.15 -6.05 -8.79
CA SER A 22 -5.83 -5.85 -7.37
C SER A 22 -5.42 -4.40 -7.06
N LEU A 23 -4.59 -3.77 -7.90
CA LEU A 23 -4.20 -2.37 -7.69
C LEU A 23 -5.36 -1.40 -7.85
N VAL A 24 -6.32 -1.65 -8.75
CA VAL A 24 -7.53 -0.84 -8.86
C VAL A 24 -8.34 -0.91 -7.57
N PHE A 25 -8.58 -2.11 -7.04
CA PHE A 25 -9.28 -2.27 -5.75
C PHE A 25 -8.53 -1.63 -4.59
N LEU A 26 -7.20 -1.78 -4.53
CA LEU A 26 -6.38 -1.17 -3.48
C LEU A 26 -6.33 0.36 -3.58
N SER A 27 -6.37 0.91 -4.80
CA SER A 27 -6.48 2.35 -5.03
C SER A 27 -7.85 2.89 -4.63
N ALA A 28 -8.92 2.15 -4.93
CA ALA A 28 -10.26 2.48 -4.45
C ALA A 28 -10.31 2.44 -2.92
N PHE A 29 -9.74 1.41 -2.30
CA PHE A 29 -9.61 1.31 -0.84
C PHE A 29 -8.84 2.48 -0.24
N TRP A 30 -7.76 2.92 -0.89
CA TRP A 30 -7.02 4.11 -0.49
C TRP A 30 -7.90 5.37 -0.50
N VAL A 31 -8.60 5.63 -1.62
CA VAL A 31 -9.49 6.78 -1.74
C VAL A 31 -10.64 6.72 -0.74
N THR A 32 -11.27 5.55 -0.53
CA THR A 32 -12.38 5.42 0.41
C THR A 32 -11.92 5.52 1.86
N THR A 33 -10.70 5.09 2.19
CA THR A 33 -10.10 5.31 3.51
C THR A 33 -9.98 6.80 3.80
N ALA A 34 -9.44 7.58 2.86
CA ALA A 34 -9.36 9.03 3.00
C ALA A 34 -10.74 9.67 3.11
N ALA A 35 -11.67 9.30 2.24
CA ALA A 35 -13.04 9.84 2.26
C ALA A 35 -13.78 9.52 3.58
N LEU A 36 -13.61 8.31 4.13
CA LEU A 36 -14.18 7.92 5.41
C LEU A 36 -13.57 8.66 6.59
N PHE A 37 -12.30 9.04 6.51
CA PHE A 37 -11.69 9.90 7.52
C PHE A 37 -12.36 11.27 7.52
N PHE A 38 -12.39 11.93 6.35
CA PHE A 38 -12.95 13.28 6.20
C PHE A 38 -14.47 13.36 6.42
N SER A 39 -15.22 12.28 6.19
CA SER A 39 -16.66 12.25 6.49
C SER A 39 -16.96 12.13 7.99
N LYS A 40 -16.01 11.64 8.80
CA LYS A 40 -16.18 11.45 10.24
C LYS A 40 -15.50 12.53 11.07
N MET A 41 -14.40 13.09 10.56
CA MET A 41 -13.52 13.99 11.28
C MET A 41 -12.68 14.83 10.29
N ASN A 42 -12.12 15.93 10.76
CA ASN A 42 -11.19 16.76 9.97
C ASN A 42 -9.76 16.62 10.51
N LEU A 43 -8.79 17.23 9.82
CA LEU A 43 -7.38 17.30 10.23
C LEU A 43 -7.14 18.26 11.43
N THR A 44 -8.15 18.45 12.27
CA THR A 44 -8.08 19.29 13.47
C THR A 44 -8.14 18.39 14.71
N PRO A 45 -7.24 18.55 15.70
CA PRO A 45 -7.22 17.71 16.89
C PRO A 45 -8.52 17.74 17.70
N THR A 46 -9.22 18.88 17.71
CA THR A 46 -10.50 19.06 18.38
C THR A 46 -11.59 18.18 17.77
N ALA A 47 -11.69 18.13 16.43
CA ALA A 47 -12.64 17.24 15.74
C ALA A 47 -12.36 15.77 16.02
N VAL A 48 -11.08 15.36 16.01
CA VAL A 48 -10.69 13.99 16.34
C VAL A 48 -11.02 13.64 17.80
N ALA A 49 -10.71 14.54 18.74
CA ALA A 49 -11.05 14.35 20.14
C ALA A 49 -12.57 14.25 20.35
N ALA A 50 -13.35 15.12 19.70
CA ALA A 50 -14.81 15.10 19.73
C ALA A 50 -15.39 13.80 19.15
N TYR A 51 -14.81 13.26 18.08
CA TYR A 51 -15.25 12.00 17.48
C TYR A 51 -15.11 10.80 18.42
N TYR A 52 -14.02 10.74 19.19
CA TYR A 52 -13.77 9.63 20.12
C TYR A 52 -14.43 9.85 21.49
N ARG A 53 -14.32 11.06 22.05
CA ARG A 53 -14.76 11.39 23.41
C ARG A 53 -16.18 11.95 23.48
N GLY A 54 -16.85 12.11 22.33
CA GLY A 54 -18.15 12.75 22.26
C GLY A 54 -18.06 14.28 22.26
N SER A 55 -19.19 14.91 22.02
CA SER A 55 -19.31 16.36 21.99
C SER A 55 -20.71 16.77 22.43
N GLU A 56 -20.79 17.60 23.47
CA GLU A 56 -22.05 18.18 23.92
C GLU A 56 -22.65 19.09 22.83
N ALA A 57 -21.82 19.88 22.15
CA ALA A 57 -22.25 20.77 21.07
C ALA A 57 -22.92 20.04 19.90
N ASN A 58 -22.50 18.80 19.62
CA ASN A 58 -23.07 17.97 18.56
C ASN A 58 -24.02 16.88 19.10
N PHE A 59 -24.31 16.88 20.41
CA PHE A 59 -25.12 15.87 21.10
C PHE A 59 -24.65 14.43 20.82
N THR A 60 -23.34 14.22 20.68
CA THR A 60 -22.77 12.90 20.40
C THR A 60 -22.15 12.29 21.66
N PRO A 61 -22.54 11.06 22.02
CA PRO A 61 -21.93 10.38 23.16
C PRO A 61 -20.50 9.92 22.83
N PRO A 62 -19.64 9.76 23.86
CA PRO A 62 -18.34 9.12 23.69
C PRO A 62 -18.47 7.71 23.13
N ARG A 63 -17.49 7.28 22.34
CA ARG A 63 -17.38 5.89 21.89
C ARG A 63 -17.27 4.95 23.09
N THR A 64 -18.02 3.86 23.06
CA THR A 64 -17.96 2.81 24.09
C THR A 64 -16.74 1.93 23.89
N PHE A 65 -16.32 1.23 24.95
CA PHE A 65 -15.22 0.27 24.86
C PHE A 65 -15.52 -0.85 23.86
N GLY A 66 -16.75 -1.39 23.87
CA GLY A 66 -17.19 -2.43 22.92
C GLY A 66 -17.07 -1.97 21.46
N ALA A 67 -17.56 -0.77 21.15
CA ALA A 67 -17.45 -0.21 19.80
C ALA A 67 -15.99 0.00 19.35
N MET A 68 -15.10 0.39 20.28
CA MET A 68 -13.66 0.51 19.98
C MET A 68 -13.03 -0.85 19.71
N LEU A 69 -13.42 -1.87 20.47
CA LEU A 69 -12.93 -3.23 20.32
C LEU A 69 -13.40 -3.87 19.02
N GLU A 70 -14.67 -3.67 18.63
CA GLU A 70 -15.22 -4.13 17.36
C GLU A 70 -14.46 -3.57 16.17
N VAL A 71 -14.19 -2.25 16.16
CA VAL A 71 -13.40 -1.60 15.11
C VAL A 71 -11.98 -2.17 15.09
N THR A 72 -11.34 -2.31 16.25
CA THR A 72 -9.97 -2.84 16.34
C THR A 72 -9.90 -4.28 15.84
N HIS A 73 -10.86 -5.13 16.23
CA HIS A 73 -10.94 -6.52 15.81
C HIS A 73 -11.13 -6.65 14.30
N GLY A 74 -11.97 -5.79 13.70
CA GLY A 74 -12.15 -5.76 12.25
C GLY A 74 -10.94 -5.20 11.50
N HIS A 75 -10.31 -4.15 12.03
CA HIS A 75 -9.20 -3.48 11.35
C HIS A 75 -7.89 -4.25 11.42
N LEU A 76 -7.53 -4.86 12.56
CA LEU A 76 -6.20 -5.47 12.71
C LEU A 76 -5.89 -6.54 11.64
N PRO A 77 -6.76 -7.51 11.34
CA PRO A 77 -6.50 -8.51 10.31
C PRO A 77 -6.47 -7.90 8.91
N VAL A 78 -7.39 -6.97 8.62
CA VAL A 78 -7.49 -6.33 7.30
C VAL A 78 -6.27 -5.45 7.03
N MET A 79 -5.83 -4.67 8.02
CA MET A 79 -4.62 -3.85 7.93
C MET A 79 -3.37 -4.72 7.77
N ALA A 80 -3.27 -5.83 8.50
CA ALA A 80 -2.15 -6.76 8.35
C ALA A 80 -2.09 -7.34 6.92
N LEU A 81 -3.22 -7.78 6.37
CA LEU A 81 -3.29 -8.32 5.00
C LEU A 81 -3.04 -7.26 3.94
N ALA A 82 -3.62 -6.06 4.07
CA ALA A 82 -3.43 -4.96 3.13
C ALA A 82 -1.97 -4.47 3.14
N ALA A 83 -1.40 -4.29 4.33
CA ALA A 83 0.01 -3.93 4.51
C ALA A 83 0.91 -4.99 3.87
N LEU A 84 0.71 -6.27 4.21
CA LEU A 84 1.49 -7.37 3.65
C LEU A 84 1.38 -7.40 2.13
N LEU A 85 0.17 -7.33 1.56
CA LEU A 85 -0.03 -7.40 0.12
C LEU A 85 0.69 -6.27 -0.62
N LEU A 86 0.47 -5.02 -0.20
CA LEU A 86 1.08 -3.85 -0.84
C LEU A 86 2.59 -3.87 -0.70
N THR A 87 3.10 -4.06 0.52
CA THR A 87 4.53 -4.03 0.80
C THR A 87 5.27 -5.21 0.19
N HIS A 88 4.68 -6.41 0.21
CA HIS A 88 5.27 -7.60 -0.38
C HIS A 88 5.39 -7.45 -1.91
N LEU A 89 4.36 -6.93 -2.58
CA LEU A 89 4.48 -6.62 -4.01
C LEU A 89 5.52 -5.53 -4.28
N TYR A 90 5.65 -4.56 -3.36
CA TYR A 90 6.56 -3.44 -3.50
C TYR A 90 8.04 -3.85 -3.48
N ILE A 91 8.41 -4.97 -2.83
CA ILE A 91 9.81 -5.43 -2.78
C ILE A 91 10.38 -5.73 -4.18
N PHE A 92 9.51 -6.08 -5.14
CA PHE A 92 9.88 -6.41 -6.52
C PHE A 92 10.04 -5.18 -7.42
N THR A 93 9.74 -3.98 -6.91
CA THR A 93 9.97 -2.73 -7.64
C THR A 93 11.46 -2.46 -7.84
N ARG A 94 11.80 -1.55 -8.76
CA ARG A 94 13.20 -1.15 -9.03
C ARG A 94 13.77 -0.14 -8.04
N GLU A 95 13.02 0.19 -7.00
CA GLU A 95 13.41 1.15 -5.97
C GLU A 95 14.61 0.65 -5.16
N SER A 96 15.40 1.58 -4.62
CA SER A 96 16.54 1.21 -3.77
C SER A 96 16.09 0.49 -2.50
N GLU A 97 16.92 -0.40 -1.97
CA GLU A 97 16.60 -1.19 -0.78
C GLU A 97 16.25 -0.31 0.44
N ARG A 98 16.97 0.81 0.63
CA ARG A 98 16.71 1.77 1.72
C ARG A 98 15.31 2.38 1.62
N ILE A 99 14.89 2.77 0.42
CA ILE A 99 13.55 3.32 0.16
C ILE A 99 12.48 2.27 0.45
N LYS A 100 12.71 1.01 0.03
CA LYS A 100 11.80 -0.10 0.32
C LYS A 100 11.63 -0.31 1.81
N ILE A 101 12.73 -0.45 2.55
CA ILE A 101 12.69 -0.64 4.01
C ILE A 101 11.92 0.52 4.66
N PHE A 102 12.24 1.77 4.31
CA PHE A 102 11.56 2.92 4.88
C PHE A 102 10.06 2.93 4.57
N ALA A 103 9.65 2.68 3.32
CA ALA A 103 8.23 2.65 2.93
C ALA A 103 7.47 1.54 3.67
N ILE A 104 8.07 0.36 3.83
CA ILE A 104 7.49 -0.77 4.54
C ILE A 104 7.30 -0.42 6.02
N LEU A 105 8.36 0.05 6.68
CA LEU A 105 8.29 0.42 8.10
C LEU A 105 7.32 1.57 8.34
N ALA A 106 7.31 2.58 7.46
CA ALA A 106 6.37 3.69 7.55
C ALA A 106 4.92 3.22 7.44
N PHE A 107 4.60 2.34 6.51
CA PHE A 107 3.25 1.80 6.33
C PHE A 107 2.79 1.01 7.57
N PHE A 108 3.60 0.07 8.05
CA PHE A 108 3.26 -0.74 9.22
C PHE A 108 3.16 0.09 10.50
N ALA A 109 4.10 1.01 10.72
CA ALA A 109 4.06 1.89 11.88
C ALA A 109 2.83 2.81 11.83
N ALA A 110 2.53 3.41 10.68
CA ALA A 110 1.37 4.27 10.51
C ALA A 110 0.04 3.52 10.73
N ALA A 111 -0.09 2.29 10.21
CA ALA A 111 -1.26 1.45 10.43
C ALA A 111 -1.43 1.13 11.93
N PHE A 112 -0.35 0.71 12.60
CA PHE A 112 -0.38 0.39 14.03
C PHE A 112 -0.72 1.61 14.90
N PHE A 113 0.00 2.72 14.74
CA PHE A 113 -0.26 3.94 15.50
C PHE A 113 -1.61 4.57 15.15
N GLY A 114 -2.09 4.37 13.92
CA GLY A 114 -3.43 4.79 13.50
C GLY A 114 -4.50 4.16 14.38
N GLU A 115 -4.46 2.85 14.60
CA GLU A 115 -5.42 2.16 15.46
C GLU A 115 -5.17 2.46 16.95
N ALA A 116 -3.91 2.45 17.41
CA ALA A 116 -3.57 2.74 18.79
C ALA A 116 -3.98 4.16 19.24
N ALA A 117 -3.85 5.15 18.35
CA ALA A 117 -4.19 6.54 18.69
C ALA A 117 -5.68 6.72 19.03
N GLY A 118 -6.58 5.94 18.44
CA GLY A 118 -8.01 5.99 18.81
C GLY A 118 -8.24 5.62 20.28
N TRP A 119 -7.56 4.58 20.75
CA TRP A 119 -7.58 4.16 22.16
C TRP A 119 -6.97 5.22 23.07
N LEU A 120 -5.83 5.78 22.69
CA LEU A 120 -5.14 6.81 23.46
C LEU A 120 -5.98 8.09 23.60
N VAL A 121 -6.61 8.56 22.53
CA VAL A 121 -7.51 9.73 22.56
C VAL A 121 -8.70 9.49 23.50
N ARG A 122 -9.28 8.29 23.43
CA ARG A 122 -10.48 7.96 24.19
C ARG A 122 -10.21 7.76 25.69
N PHE A 123 -9.15 7.04 26.05
CA PHE A 123 -8.93 6.54 27.40
C PHE A 123 -7.74 7.16 28.12
N VAL A 124 -6.80 7.79 27.41
CA VAL A 124 -5.60 8.39 28.02
C VAL A 124 -5.70 9.92 28.02
N HIS A 125 -5.62 10.57 26.84
CA HIS A 125 -5.61 12.03 26.76
C HIS A 125 -6.01 12.56 25.37
N PRO A 126 -6.80 13.64 25.25
CA PRO A 126 -7.21 14.19 23.95
C PRO A 126 -6.04 14.68 23.09
N ALA A 127 -4.89 15.02 23.66
CA ALA A 127 -3.71 15.45 22.89
C ALA A 127 -3.16 14.36 21.94
N PHE A 128 -3.46 13.08 22.17
CA PHE A 128 -3.13 12.01 21.22
C PHE A 128 -3.87 12.12 19.89
N ALA A 129 -4.80 13.08 19.74
CA ALA A 129 -5.42 13.40 18.47
C ALA A 129 -4.39 13.82 17.41
N TRP A 130 -3.29 14.47 17.82
CA TRP A 130 -2.16 14.76 16.94
C TRP A 130 -1.50 13.49 16.39
N LEU A 131 -1.33 12.47 17.23
CA LEU A 131 -0.80 11.18 16.81
C LEU A 131 -1.73 10.50 15.80
N LYS A 132 -3.06 10.57 16.02
CA LYS A 132 -4.03 10.02 15.07
C LYS A 132 -3.93 10.69 13.70
N ILE A 133 -3.82 12.02 13.66
CA ILE A 133 -3.69 12.80 12.42
C ILE A 133 -2.36 12.46 11.73
N ALA A 134 -1.25 12.47 12.47
CA ALA A 134 0.06 12.15 11.92
C ALA A 134 0.12 10.72 11.37
N ALA A 135 -0.43 9.74 12.10
CA ALA A 135 -0.50 8.35 11.66
C ALA A 135 -1.39 8.19 10.42
N PHE A 136 -2.52 8.89 10.35
CA PHE A 136 -3.39 8.89 9.17
C PHE A 136 -2.65 9.46 7.94
N ILE A 137 -2.03 10.64 8.05
CA ILE A 137 -1.29 11.24 6.95
C ILE A 137 -0.12 10.34 6.52
N ALA A 138 0.62 9.77 7.47
CA ALA A 138 1.72 8.85 7.18
C ALA A 138 1.22 7.58 6.46
N LEU A 139 0.06 7.05 6.84
CA LEU A 139 -0.54 5.89 6.20
C LEU A 139 -0.97 6.22 4.76
N GLU A 140 -1.67 7.32 4.56
CA GLU A 140 -2.15 7.79 3.26
C GLU A 140 -0.98 8.04 2.30
N VAL A 141 0.05 8.76 2.75
CA VAL A 141 1.23 9.09 1.94
C VAL A 141 2.04 7.84 1.61
N SER A 142 2.31 6.97 2.59
CA SER A 142 3.07 5.74 2.35
C SER A 142 2.31 4.77 1.43
N MET A 143 0.99 4.63 1.61
CA MET A 143 0.13 3.82 0.74
C MET A 143 0.11 4.36 -0.70
N ALA A 144 -0.14 5.66 -0.88
CA ALA A 144 -0.11 6.30 -2.20
C ALA A 144 1.26 6.13 -2.88
N TYR A 145 2.35 6.28 -2.13
CA TYR A 145 3.70 6.10 -2.64
C TYR A 145 3.96 4.66 -3.12
N ILE A 146 3.55 3.66 -2.34
CA ILE A 146 3.68 2.24 -2.72
C ILE A 146 2.82 1.92 -3.94
N ILE A 147 1.54 2.32 -3.94
CA ILE A 147 0.62 2.10 -5.07
C ILE A 147 1.19 2.73 -6.35
N ARG A 148 1.68 3.98 -6.27
CA ARG A 148 2.35 4.65 -7.39
C ARG A 148 3.53 3.85 -7.92
N GLY A 149 4.41 3.35 -7.04
CA GLY A 149 5.57 2.54 -7.44
C GLY A 149 5.17 1.22 -8.10
N LEU A 150 4.08 0.60 -7.64
CA LEU A 150 3.52 -0.62 -8.25
C LEU A 150 2.92 -0.34 -9.64
N PHE A 151 2.21 0.77 -9.82
CA PHE A 151 1.74 1.20 -11.14
C PHE A 151 2.92 1.48 -12.09
N GLN A 152 3.95 2.18 -11.61
CA GLN A 152 5.16 2.42 -12.40
C GLN A 152 5.80 1.12 -12.85
N MET A 153 5.94 0.14 -11.95
CA MET A 153 6.45 -1.19 -12.27
C MET A 153 5.64 -1.90 -13.37
N LEU A 154 4.31 -1.78 -13.36
CA LEU A 154 3.43 -2.38 -14.39
C LEU A 154 3.48 -1.66 -15.73
N LEU A 155 3.72 -0.35 -15.73
CA LEU A 155 3.76 0.52 -16.91
C LEU A 155 5.12 0.53 -17.59
N THR A 156 6.22 0.45 -16.83
CA THR A 156 7.58 0.41 -17.39
C THR A 156 7.86 -0.97 -17.98
N ARG A 157 7.49 -1.15 -19.25
CA ARG A 157 7.67 -2.39 -20.03
C ARG A 157 9.12 -2.64 -20.48
N ASN A 158 10.01 -1.66 -20.32
CA ASN A 158 11.31 -1.68 -20.98
C ASN A 158 12.43 -2.16 -20.06
N GLY A 159 13.12 -3.23 -20.49
CA GLY A 159 14.41 -3.64 -19.93
C GLY A 159 14.58 -5.11 -19.59
N GLN A 160 13.65 -6.02 -19.93
CA GLN A 160 14.07 -7.41 -20.13
C GLN A 160 14.62 -7.53 -21.54
N ALA A 161 15.84 -7.02 -21.74
CA ALA A 161 16.67 -7.57 -22.80
C ALA A 161 16.70 -9.08 -22.55
N GLY A 162 16.22 -9.86 -23.51
CA GLY A 162 16.41 -11.31 -23.48
C GLY A 162 17.89 -11.60 -23.21
N PRO A 163 18.21 -12.73 -22.57
CA PRO A 163 19.59 -13.06 -22.21
C PRO A 163 20.52 -12.83 -23.43
N PRO A 164 21.72 -12.25 -23.26
CA PRO A 164 22.63 -11.81 -24.35
C PRO A 164 22.96 -12.85 -25.42
N GLY A 165 22.53 -14.11 -25.28
CA GLY A 165 22.73 -15.19 -26.24
C GLY A 165 21.62 -15.42 -27.28
N GLN A 166 20.41 -14.84 -27.17
CA GLN A 166 19.34 -15.15 -28.14
C GLN A 166 19.36 -14.28 -29.42
N ALA A 167 19.81 -13.03 -29.32
CA ALA A 167 20.03 -12.18 -30.50
C ALA A 167 21.17 -12.75 -31.37
N ALA A 168 22.30 -13.09 -30.75
CA ALA A 168 23.44 -13.71 -31.43
C ALA A 168 23.14 -15.08 -32.06
N ARG A 169 22.20 -15.85 -31.49
CA ARG A 169 21.78 -17.15 -32.04
C ARG A 169 20.81 -17.03 -33.21
N ARG A 170 20.04 -15.93 -33.28
CA ARG A 170 19.19 -15.61 -34.45
C ARG A 170 20.03 -15.16 -35.64
N GLU A 171 21.06 -14.34 -35.41
CA GLU A 171 22.00 -13.94 -36.48
C GLU A 171 22.81 -15.13 -37.01
N LYS A 172 23.37 -15.98 -36.14
CA LYS A 172 24.10 -17.18 -36.59
C LYS A 172 23.19 -18.18 -37.34
N GLY A 173 21.93 -18.30 -36.95
CA GLY A 173 20.97 -19.18 -37.62
C GLY A 173 20.51 -18.67 -38.99
N GLN A 174 20.51 -17.35 -39.21
CA GLN A 174 20.22 -16.74 -40.52
C GLN A 174 21.45 -16.75 -41.44
N ALA A 175 22.64 -16.44 -40.92
CA ALA A 175 23.88 -16.50 -41.69
C ALA A 175 24.21 -17.92 -42.20
N SER A 176 23.85 -18.96 -41.43
CA SER A 176 24.03 -20.35 -41.86
C SER A 176 23.09 -20.78 -42.99
N LYS A 177 22.00 -20.06 -43.25
CA LYS A 177 21.06 -20.37 -44.35
C LYS A 177 21.40 -19.66 -45.66
N THR A 178 22.23 -18.62 -45.62
CA THR A 178 22.62 -17.83 -46.80
C THR A 178 23.92 -18.29 -47.47
N VAL A 179 24.66 -19.23 -46.87
CA VAL A 179 25.96 -19.73 -47.40
C VAL A 179 25.80 -21.12 -48.06
N GLY A 180 24.59 -21.67 -48.10
CA GLY A 180 24.29 -22.99 -48.67
C GLY A 180 23.40 -22.93 -49.90
N THR A 181 23.80 -22.18 -50.93
CA THR A 181 23.28 -22.24 -52.31
C THR A 181 24.40 -21.90 -53.28
#